data_AF-A0A521FRV7-F1
#
_entry.id   AF-A0A521FRV7-F1
#
_cell.length_a   1.000
_cell.length_b   1.000
_cell.length_c   1.000
_cell.angle_alpha   90.00
_cell.angle_beta   90.00
_cell.angle_gamma   90.00
#
_symmetry.space_group_name_H-M   'P 1'
#
loop_
_entity.id
_entity.type
_entity.pdbx_description
1 polymer ?
#
loop_
_entity_poly.entity_id
_entity_poly.type
_entity_poly.pdbx_seq_one_letter_code
_entity_poly.pdbx_strand_id
1 'polypeptide(L)' 'MKLGTCGGCKFWDGHDASIPHGRCRRHAPRPAIGEVGVESMSGDYLAPVWPETLPFEFCGEWEAKQ' A
#
# COMPACT_ATOMS: atom_id res chain seq x y z
N MET A 1 1.34 -14.60 -15.64
CA MET A 1 1.72 -13.58 -14.66
C MET A 1 3.20 -13.27 -14.86
N LYS A 2 3.59 -12.00 -14.96
CA LYS A 2 5.00 -11.63 -14.82
C LYS A 2 5.31 -11.63 -13.32
N LEU A 3 6.36 -12.34 -12.92
CA LEU A 3 6.79 -12.41 -11.53
C LEU A 3 7.76 -11.26 -11.25
N GLY A 4 7.52 -10.51 -10.18
CA GLY A 4 8.38 -9.44 -9.72
C GLY A 4 7.99 -8.99 -8.31
N THR A 5 8.85 -8.20 -7.67
CA THR A 5 8.58 -7.69 -6.32
C THR A 5 7.91 -6.32 -6.37
N CYS A 6 7.22 -5.95 -5.29
CA CYS A 6 6.55 -4.66 -5.15
C CYS A 6 7.48 -3.48 -5.46
N GLY A 7 8.72 -3.47 -4.96
CA GLY A 7 9.68 -2.37 -5.19
C GLY A 7 10.04 -2.15 -6.67
N GLY A 8 9.95 -3.20 -7.49
CA GLY A 8 10.17 -3.13 -8.94
C GLY A 8 8.92 -2.80 -9.76
N CYS A 9 7.75 -2.69 -9.14
CA CYS A 9 6.48 -2.47 -9.84
C CYS A 9 6.27 -0.98 -10.15
N LYS A 10 5.69 -0.67 -11.31
CA LYS A 10 5.36 0.71 -11.72
C LYS A 10 4.30 1.38 -10.83
N PHE A 11 3.52 0.59 -10.11
CA PHE A 11 2.46 1.08 -9.22
C PHE A 11 2.92 1.27 -7.78
N TRP A 12 4.12 0.82 -7.43
CA TRP A 12 4.61 0.89 -6.05
C TRP A 12 5.27 2.24 -5.79
N ASP A 13 4.85 2.87 -4.69
CA ASP A 13 5.34 4.17 -4.24
C ASP A 13 6.07 4.00 -2.91
N GLY A 14 7.40 4.08 -2.94
CA GLY A 14 8.28 3.99 -1.78
C GLY A 14 9.04 5.28 -1.51
N HIS A 15 8.33 6.41 -1.54
CA HIS A 15 8.92 7.75 -1.50
C HIS A 15 9.71 8.10 -0.22
N ASP A 16 9.66 7.26 0.83
CA ASP A 16 10.32 7.55 2.09
C ASP A 16 11.40 6.49 2.42
N ALA A 17 12.67 6.88 2.29
CA ALA A 17 13.80 6.02 2.60
C ALA A 17 13.92 5.68 4.10
N SER A 18 13.22 6.41 4.97
CA SER A 18 13.18 6.13 6.41
C SER A 18 12.11 5.10 6.79
N ILE A 19 11.20 4.79 5.86
CA ILE A 19 10.07 3.89 6.08
C ILE A 19 10.32 2.59 5.30
N PRO A 20 10.33 1.41 5.96
CA PRO A 20 10.64 0.14 5.30
C PRO A 20 9.52 -0.37 4.38
N HIS A 21 8.39 0.34 4.30
CA HIS A 21 7.22 0.00 3.50
C HIS A 21 6.90 1.10 2.47
N GLY A 22 6.24 0.70 1.39
CA GLY A 22 5.65 1.60 0.39
C GLY A 22 4.19 1.28 0.16
N ARG A 23 3.54 2.03 -0.73
CA ARG A 23 2.11 1.88 -1.03
C ARG A 23 1.88 1.37 -2.44
N CYS A 24 0.97 0.41 -2.59
CA CYS A 24 0.55 -0.08 -3.90
C CYS A 24 -0.59 0.79 -4.46
N ARG A 25 -0.30 1.59 -5.50
CA ARG A 25 -1.27 2.49 -6.16
C ARG A 25 -1.94 1.90 -7.40
N ARG A 26 -2.00 0.57 -7.51
CA ARG A 26 -2.64 -0.12 -8.65
C ARG A 26 -4.14 0.16 -8.70
N HIS A 27 -4.79 0.09 -7.54
CA HIS A 27 -6.22 0.28 -7.38
C HIS A 27 -6.50 1.60 -6.64
N ALA A 28 -7.74 2.08 -6.73
CA ALA A 28 -8.21 3.19 -5.91
C ALA A 28 -8.06 2.84 -4.41
N PRO A 29 -7.73 3.82 -3.56
CA PRO A 29 -7.56 3.59 -2.13
C PRO A 29 -8.87 3.08 -1.52
N ARG A 30 -8.75 2.21 -0.51
CA ARG A 30 -9.89 1.69 0.25
C ARG A 30 -10.06 2.54 1.51
N PRO A 31 -11.28 2.70 2.04
CA PRO A 31 -11.45 3.34 3.34
C PRO A 31 -10.73 2.51 4.41
N ALA A 32 -9.90 3.16 5.23
CA ALA A 32 -9.42 2.56 6.46
C ALA A 32 -10.62 2.42 7.41
N ILE A 33 -11.01 1.18 7.68
CA ILE A 33 -11.90 0.88 8.78
C ILE A 33 -10.97 0.70 9.98
N GLY A 34 -11.11 1.54 11.00
CA GLY A 34 -10.36 1.36 12.25
C GLY A 34 -10.57 -0.05 12.79
N GLU A 35 -9.60 -0.59 13.53
CA GLU A 35 -9.79 -1.89 14.16
C GLU A 35 -11.08 -1.86 15.01
N VAL A 36 -11.93 -2.87 14.84
CA VAL A 36 -13.19 -2.96 15.58
C VAL A 36 -12.86 -2.99 17.07
N GLY A 37 -13.15 -1.89 17.79
CA GLY A 37 -12.91 -1.77 19.23
C GLY A 37 -11.93 -0.70 19.69
N VAL A 38 -11.25 0.02 18.77
CA VAL A 38 -10.58 1.29 19.12
C VAL A 38 -11.52 2.44 18.84
N GLU A 39 -12.23 2.90 19.87
CA GLU A 39 -12.79 4.25 19.87
C GLU A 39 -11.61 5.23 19.80
N SER A 40 -11.22 5.66 18.59
CA SER A 40 -10.36 6.82 18.47
C SER A 40 -11.14 8.00 19.06
N MET A 41 -10.57 8.66 20.08
CA MET A 41 -11.13 9.82 20.79
C MET A 41 -11.54 11.01 19.89
N SER A 42 -11.39 10.89 18.58
CA SER A 42 -11.57 11.91 17.55
C SER A 42 -12.51 11.50 16.41
N GLY A 43 -13.22 10.37 16.51
CA GLY A 43 -14.19 9.88 15.53
C GLY A 43 -13.59 8.90 14.52
N ASP A 44 -14.44 8.09 13.88
CA ASP A 44 -14.05 7.11 12.88
C ASP A 44 -13.47 7.83 11.64
N TYR A 45 -12.15 7.96 11.56
CA TYR A 45 -11.50 8.53 10.38
C TYR A 45 -11.59 7.55 9.21
N LEU A 46 -12.59 7.76 8.35
CA LEU A 46 -12.64 7.14 7.02
C LEU A 46 -11.59 7.80 6.11
N ALA A 47 -10.32 7.56 6.38
CA ALA A 47 -9.24 8.00 5.51
C ALA A 47 -9.05 7.01 4.36
N PRO A 48 -8.99 7.45 3.10
CA PRO A 48 -8.64 6.57 1.99
C PRO A 48 -7.16 6.16 2.12
N VAL A 49 -6.91 4.87 2.23
CA VAL A 49 -5.56 4.29 2.32
C VAL A 49 -5.28 3.34 1.15
N TRP A 50 -4.05 3.39 0.65
CA TRP A 50 -3.55 2.35 -0.25
C TRP A 50 -2.91 1.23 0.58
N PRO A 51 -2.94 -0.02 0.09
CA PRO A 51 -2.26 -1.14 0.75
C PRO A 51 -0.77 -0.85 0.93
N GLU A 52 -0.29 -1.06 2.14
CA GLU A 52 1.14 -1.00 2.46
C GLU A 52 1.78 -2.36 2.16
N THR A 53 2.92 -2.34 1.48
CA THR A 53 3.69 -3.53 1.12
C THR A 53 5.18 -3.25 1.22
N LEU A 54 5.97 -4.29 1.50
CA LEU A 54 7.42 -4.22 1.53
C LEU A 54 7.99 -4.30 0.10
N PRO A 55 9.15 -3.69 -0.19
CA PRO A 55 9.72 -3.67 -1.54
C PRO A 55 10.10 -5.06 -2.08
N PHE A 56 10.31 -6.04 -1.19
CA PHE A 56 10.71 -7.41 -1.52
C PHE A 56 9.55 -8.42 -1.55
N GLU A 57 8.32 -8.00 -1.20
CA GLU A 57 7.15 -8.87 -1.32
C GLU A 57 6.82 -9.16 -2.78
N PHE A 58 6.38 -10.39 -3.06
CA PHE A 58 5.93 -10.76 -4.40
C PHE A 58 4.65 -10.00 -4.78
N CYS A 59 4.67 -9.38 -5.95
CA CYS A 59 3.55 -8.60 -6.45
C CYS A 59 2.65 -9.45 -7.35
N GLY A 60 1.39 -9.66 -6.94
CA GLY A 60 0.42 -10.47 -7.68
C GLY A 60 -0.01 -9.88 -9.03
N GLU A 61 0.10 -8.55 -9.18
CA GLU A 61 -0.25 -7.80 -10.39
C GLU A 61 0.94 -6.97 -10.89
N TRP A 62 2.13 -7.58 -10.90
CA TRP A 62 3.37 -6.87 -11.23
C TRP A 62 3.38 -6.33 -12.67
N GLU A 63 3.82 -5.08 -12.81
CA GLU A 63 4.10 -4.44 -14.10
C GLU A 63 5.39 -3.62 -14.04
N ALA A 64 6.23 -3.73 -15.07
CA ALA A 64 7.50 -3.01 -15.18
C ALA A 64 7.28 -1.49 -15.33
N LYS A 65 8.22 -0.69 -14.81
CA LYS A 65 8.34 0.75 -15.11
C LYS A 65 8.66 0.90 -16.61
N GLN A 66 7.96 1.78 -17.32
CA GLN A 66 8.24 2.11 -18.72
C GLN A 66 9.51 2.96 -18.82
#